data_AF-A0A9P7DH10-F1
#
_entry.id   AF-A0A9P7DH10-F1
#
_cell.length_a   1.000
_cell.length_b   1.000
_cell.length_c   1.000
_cell.angle_alpha   90.00
_cell.angle_beta   90.00
_cell.angle_gamma   90.00
#
_symmetry.space_group_name_H-M   'P 1'
#
loop_
_entity.id
_entity.type
_entity.pdbx_description
1 polymer ?
#
loop_
_entity_poly.entity_id
_entity_poly.type
_entity_poly.pdbx_seq_one_letter_code
_entity_poly.pdbx_strand_id
1 'polypeptide(L)'
;MPTTTHPFRNTESLLVVIPDDRIDVEAEARLYDELCDDQISIRPSTRPKSPQEPPSIFSRDIWLNDNSGTSLAFARNVHIAGWTSVGDKLGGAYVVYDCVIRTKEDTTIHAHKRYSDFVLLYDALKHSLPKHQHHFIPALPPKYPLSRYRAAFLDRRRRQLQYWLSAVLLHPEIGACQTVRWWVMD
;
A
#
# COMPACT_ATOMS: atom_id res chain seq x y z
N MET A 1 19.42 -43.59 -8.43
CA MET A 1 19.61 -42.15 -8.68
C MET A 1 18.34 -41.64 -9.35
N PRO A 2 17.56 -40.72 -8.74
CA PRO A 2 16.33 -40.21 -9.34
C PRO A 2 16.67 -39.20 -10.44
N THR A 3 16.21 -39.46 -11.66
CA THR A 3 16.37 -38.59 -12.83
C THR A 3 15.39 -37.42 -12.75
N THR A 4 15.91 -36.19 -12.78
CA THR A 4 15.10 -34.97 -12.77
C THR A 4 14.42 -34.78 -14.13
N THR A 5 13.13 -35.08 -14.19
CA THR A 5 12.29 -34.85 -15.38
C THR A 5 11.91 -33.37 -15.45
N HIS A 6 12.35 -32.68 -16.49
CA HIS A 6 11.98 -31.28 -16.76
C HIS A 6 10.75 -31.24 -17.69
N PRO A 7 9.57 -30.80 -17.20
CA PRO A 7 8.30 -30.94 -17.93
C PRO A 7 8.17 -30.08 -19.20
N PHE A 8 9.11 -29.17 -19.47
CA PHE A 8 9.03 -28.21 -20.58
C PHE A 8 10.19 -28.30 -21.57
N ARG A 9 10.98 -29.38 -21.53
CA ARG A 9 12.21 -29.50 -22.34
C ARG A 9 11.96 -29.56 -23.85
N ASN A 10 10.73 -29.88 -24.28
CA ASN A 10 10.34 -30.06 -25.69
C ASN A 10 9.20 -29.14 -26.13
N THR A 11 8.94 -28.03 -25.43
CA THR A 11 7.88 -27.11 -25.82
C THR A 11 8.41 -26.11 -26.86
N GLU A 12 8.06 -26.29 -28.14
CA GLU A 12 8.44 -25.40 -29.25
C GLU A 12 7.46 -24.21 -29.44
N SER A 13 6.59 -23.93 -28.47
CA SER A 13 5.70 -22.78 -28.55
C SER A 13 6.50 -21.48 -28.42
N LEU A 14 6.72 -20.82 -29.54
CA LEU A 14 7.34 -19.49 -29.62
C LEU A 14 6.48 -18.49 -28.84
N LEU A 15 7.03 -17.93 -27.75
CA LEU A 15 6.45 -16.77 -27.08
C LEU A 15 6.58 -15.58 -28.04
N VAL A 16 5.51 -15.30 -28.79
CA VAL A 16 5.45 -14.12 -29.65
C VAL A 16 5.18 -12.91 -28.77
N VAL A 17 6.22 -12.10 -28.55
CA VAL A 17 6.05 -10.75 -28.00
C VAL A 17 5.48 -9.90 -29.14
N ILE A 18 4.16 -9.70 -29.15
CA ILE A 18 3.50 -8.76 -30.05
C ILE A 18 3.86 -7.35 -29.57
N PRO A 19 4.65 -6.56 -30.32
CA PRO A 19 4.93 -5.19 -29.96
C PRO A 19 3.70 -4.37 -30.33
N ASP A 20 2.85 -4.08 -29.35
CA ASP A 20 1.74 -3.14 -29.54
C ASP A 20 2.13 -1.80 -28.89
N ASP A 21 2.52 -0.83 -29.72
CA ASP A 21 2.93 0.52 -29.31
C ASP A 21 1.75 1.39 -28.82
N ARG A 22 0.57 0.80 -28.61
CA ARG A 22 -0.60 1.44 -28.03
C ARG A 22 -1.27 0.52 -27.02
N ILE A 23 -0.59 0.26 -25.92
CA ILE A 23 -1.25 -0.23 -24.70
C ILE A 23 -2.18 0.89 -24.24
N ASP A 24 -3.47 0.74 -24.52
CA ASP A 24 -4.52 1.57 -23.95
C ASP A 24 -4.52 1.33 -22.42
N VAL A 25 -3.89 2.25 -21.71
CA VAL A 25 -3.71 2.22 -20.26
C VAL A 25 -5.05 2.13 -19.53
N GLU A 26 -6.12 2.68 -20.11
CA GLU A 26 -7.45 2.67 -19.52
C GLU A 26 -8.19 1.36 -19.78
N ALA A 27 -8.02 0.75 -20.96
CA ALA A 27 -8.49 -0.61 -21.20
C ALA A 27 -7.71 -1.64 -20.38
N GLU A 28 -6.40 -1.46 -20.21
CA GLU A 28 -5.57 -2.33 -19.36
C GLU A 28 -5.96 -2.19 -17.88
N ALA A 29 -6.25 -0.96 -17.41
CA ALA A 29 -6.75 -0.73 -16.06
C ALA A 29 -8.08 -1.46 -15.80
N ARG A 30 -8.99 -1.46 -16.79
CA ARG A 30 -10.26 -2.19 -16.73
C ARG A 30 -10.06 -3.71 -16.69
N LEU A 31 -9.19 -4.26 -17.53
CA LEU A 31 -8.84 -5.68 -17.51
C LEU A 31 -8.23 -6.09 -16.16
N TYR A 32 -7.40 -5.23 -15.57
CA TYR A 32 -6.85 -5.45 -14.24
C TYR A 32 -7.92 -5.41 -13.14
N ASP A 33 -8.90 -4.50 -13.23
CA ASP A 33 -10.03 -4.45 -12.29
C ASP A 33 -10.84 -5.74 -12.37
N GLU A 34 -11.20 -6.20 -13.58
CA GLU A 34 -11.92 -7.47 -13.80
C GLU A 34 -11.15 -8.67 -13.23
N LEU A 35 -9.84 -8.79 -13.49
CA LEU A 35 -9.01 -9.88 -12.96
C LEU A 35 -8.81 -9.81 -11.44
N CYS A 36 -8.96 -8.62 -10.83
CA CYS A 36 -8.87 -8.43 -9.39
C CYS A 36 -10.20 -8.73 -8.67
N ASP A 37 -11.34 -8.48 -9.33
CA ASP A 37 -12.67 -8.79 -8.79
C ASP A 37 -12.97 -10.30 -8.79
N ASP A 38 -12.47 -11.06 -9.77
CA ASP A 38 -12.74 -12.51 -9.87
C ASP A 38 -12.15 -13.37 -8.72
N GLN A 39 -11.24 -12.82 -7.90
CA GLN A 39 -10.73 -13.51 -6.69
C GLN A 39 -11.31 -13.00 -5.37
N ILE A 40 -12.32 -12.12 -5.43
CA ILE A 40 -12.98 -11.57 -4.25
C ILE A 40 -14.47 -11.93 -4.31
N SER A 41 -14.80 -13.16 -3.86
CA SER A 41 -16.16 -13.43 -3.37
C SER A 41 -16.37 -12.80 -1.98
N ILE A 42 -16.09 -11.51 -1.84
CA ILE A 42 -16.64 -10.72 -0.74
C ILE A 42 -18.05 -10.38 -1.17
N ARG A 43 -19.01 -11.17 -0.69
CA ARG A 43 -20.43 -10.82 -0.69
C ARG A 43 -20.56 -9.35 -0.26
N PRO A 44 -21.29 -8.49 -0.99
CA PRO A 44 -21.56 -7.16 -0.51
C PRO A 44 -22.33 -7.30 0.81
N SER A 45 -21.67 -6.93 1.91
CA SER A 45 -22.33 -6.67 3.17
C SER A 45 -23.43 -5.65 2.88
N THR A 46 -24.68 -6.06 3.08
CA THR A 46 -25.84 -5.19 3.04
C THR A 46 -25.59 -4.05 4.01
N ARG A 47 -25.24 -2.88 3.46
CA ARG A 47 -25.17 -1.60 4.17
C ARG A 47 -26.51 -1.43 4.88
N PRO A 48 -26.58 -1.41 6.22
CA PRO A 48 -27.81 -1.02 6.89
C PRO A 48 -28.11 0.42 6.49
N LYS A 49 -29.35 0.69 6.06
CA LYS A 49 -29.84 2.05 5.82
C LYS A 49 -29.68 2.82 7.13
N SER A 50 -28.83 3.84 7.14
CA SER A 50 -28.80 4.83 8.21
C SER A 50 -30.17 5.52 8.27
N PRO A 51 -30.78 5.69 9.46
CA PRO A 51 -31.96 6.52 9.63
C PRO A 51 -31.65 7.96 9.18
N GLN A 52 -32.64 8.62 8.58
CA GLN A 52 -32.56 10.00 8.11
C GLN A 52 -32.07 10.94 9.23
N GLU A 53 -31.01 11.69 8.95
CA GLU A 53 -30.56 12.77 9.82
C GLU A 53 -31.56 13.95 9.75
N PRO A 54 -32.00 14.52 10.90
CA PRO A 54 -32.75 15.77 10.89
C PRO A 54 -31.83 16.92 10.44
N PRO A 55 -32.35 17.97 9.78
CA PRO A 55 -31.54 19.10 9.35
C PRO A 55 -30.96 19.83 10.56
N SER A 56 -29.62 19.92 10.60
CA SER A 56 -28.88 20.64 11.64
C SER A 56 -29.26 22.13 11.62
N ILE A 57 -29.98 22.56 12.65
CA ILE A 57 -30.36 23.96 12.88
C ILE A 57 -29.51 24.45 14.06
N PHE A 58 -28.54 25.31 13.75
CA PHE A 58 -27.62 26.02 14.64
C PHE A 58 -26.48 25.25 15.33
N SER A 59 -25.25 25.57 14.92
CA SER A 59 -24.19 25.96 15.87
C SER A 59 -23.20 26.87 15.16
N ARG A 60 -23.32 28.18 15.41
CA ARG A 60 -22.35 29.20 14.97
C ARG A 60 -21.12 29.28 15.88
N ASP A 61 -20.94 28.28 16.75
CA ASP A 61 -19.88 28.23 17.75
C ASP A 61 -19.01 26.97 17.62
N ILE A 62 -18.90 26.40 16.41
CA ILE A 62 -17.86 25.40 16.13
C ILE A 62 -16.53 26.15 16.02
N TRP A 63 -15.93 26.44 17.18
CA TRP A 63 -14.51 26.70 17.23
C TRP A 63 -13.81 25.40 16.80
N LEU A 64 -13.31 25.36 15.57
CA LEU A 64 -12.26 24.41 15.21
C LEU A 64 -11.03 24.80 16.03
N ASN A 65 -11.01 24.37 17.30
CA ASN A 65 -9.80 24.41 18.08
C ASN A 65 -8.78 23.59 17.30
N ASP A 66 -7.66 24.22 16.93
CA ASP A 66 -6.57 23.57 16.24
C ASP A 66 -6.26 22.28 16.99
N ASN A 67 -6.56 21.14 16.35
CA ASN A 67 -6.41 19.83 16.97
C ASN A 67 -4.92 19.44 16.97
N SER A 68 -4.07 20.32 17.51
CA SER A 68 -2.71 20.04 17.94
C SER A 68 -2.69 19.39 19.33
N GLY A 69 -3.82 18.83 19.78
CA GLY A 69 -3.93 18.08 21.02
C GLY A 69 -3.23 16.71 20.87
N THR A 70 -2.09 16.56 21.56
CA THR A 70 -1.62 15.31 22.18
C THR A 70 -1.67 14.01 21.36
N SER A 71 -1.64 14.03 20.03
CA SER A 71 -1.40 12.81 19.28
C SER A 71 0.00 12.30 19.67
N LEU A 72 0.14 11.02 20.01
CA LEU A 72 1.47 10.41 20.26
C LEU A 72 2.17 10.02 18.95
N ALA A 73 1.48 10.12 17.81
CA ALA A 73 2.00 9.74 16.50
C ALA A 73 3.33 10.45 16.18
N PHE A 74 4.29 9.73 15.63
CA PHE A 74 5.58 10.31 15.27
C PHE A 74 5.48 11.30 14.08
N ALA A 75 4.61 10.99 13.12
CA ALA A 75 4.45 11.78 11.90
C ALA A 75 3.26 12.75 11.98
N ARG A 76 3.37 13.85 11.24
CA ARG A 76 2.28 14.80 10.97
C ARG A 76 1.71 14.64 9.56
N ASN A 77 2.54 14.27 8.59
CA ASN A 77 2.12 14.03 7.22
C ASN A 77 2.99 12.96 6.56
N VAL A 78 2.39 12.20 5.64
CA VAL A 78 3.08 11.16 4.88
C VAL A 78 2.59 11.17 3.44
N HIS A 79 3.51 11.10 2.48
CA HIS A 79 3.19 10.84 1.08
C HIS A 79 4.28 9.97 0.45
N ILE A 80 3.94 9.22 -0.61
CA ILE A 80 4.92 8.46 -1.39
C ILE A 80 5.13 9.20 -2.70
N ALA A 81 6.27 9.86 -2.85
CA ALA A 81 6.57 10.77 -3.95
C ALA A 81 6.66 10.04 -5.30
N GLY A 82 7.19 8.81 -5.29
CA GLY A 82 7.33 8.02 -6.51
C GLY A 82 7.94 6.65 -6.25
N TRP A 83 8.41 6.01 -7.32
CA TRP A 83 9.12 4.74 -7.26
C TRP A 83 10.28 4.73 -8.25
N THR A 84 11.30 3.94 -7.94
CA THR A 84 12.48 3.71 -8.79
C THR A 84 12.72 2.21 -8.95
N SER A 85 13.15 1.80 -10.14
CA SER A 85 13.60 0.42 -10.38
C SER A 85 15.12 0.37 -10.17
N VAL A 86 15.57 -0.48 -9.26
CA VAL A 86 16.98 -0.69 -8.91
C VAL A 86 17.39 -2.10 -9.32
N GLY A 87 18.42 -2.22 -10.15
CA GLY A 87 19.02 -3.50 -10.55
C GLY A 87 19.10 -3.69 -12.06
N ASP A 88 19.92 -4.66 -12.49
CA ASP A 88 20.26 -4.87 -13.90
C ASP A 88 19.26 -5.82 -14.60
N LYS A 89 19.15 -5.68 -15.93
CA LYS A 89 18.21 -6.37 -16.82
C LYS A 89 18.32 -7.90 -16.79
N LEU A 90 19.38 -8.46 -16.21
CA LEU A 90 19.63 -9.90 -16.12
C LEU A 90 18.94 -10.63 -14.94
N GLY A 91 18.07 -9.96 -14.17
CA GLY A 91 17.15 -10.64 -13.25
C GLY A 91 17.21 -10.22 -11.78
N GLY A 92 17.90 -9.13 -11.46
CA GLY A 92 18.02 -8.59 -10.09
C GLY A 92 17.19 -7.34 -9.81
N ALA A 93 16.37 -6.87 -10.76
CA ALA A 93 15.65 -5.61 -10.61
C ALA A 93 14.55 -5.68 -9.53
N TYR A 94 14.51 -4.71 -8.63
CA TYR A 94 13.47 -4.52 -7.64
C TYR A 94 12.99 -3.07 -7.62
N VAL A 95 11.80 -2.85 -7.06
CA VAL A 95 11.19 -1.52 -6.99
C VAL A 95 11.30 -0.97 -5.57
N VAL A 96 11.74 0.27 -5.47
CA VAL A 96 11.85 1.05 -4.24
C VAL A 96 10.88 2.22 -4.33
N TYR A 97 10.16 2.48 -3.25
CA TYR A 97 9.26 3.62 -3.10
C TYR A 97 9.92 4.69 -2.23
N ASP A 98 9.83 5.94 -2.65
CA ASP A 98 10.31 7.10 -1.86
C ASP A 98 9.18 7.60 -0.95
N CYS A 99 9.28 7.27 0.34
CA CYS A 99 8.32 7.64 1.36
C CYS A 99 8.79 8.92 2.04
N VAL A 100 8.06 10.01 1.83
CA VAL A 100 8.34 11.31 2.41
C VAL A 100 7.47 11.50 3.65
N ILE A 101 8.12 11.59 4.80
CA ILE A 101 7.48 11.64 6.11
C ILE A 101 7.84 12.95 6.77
N ARG A 102 6.84 13.77 7.09
CA ARG A 102 7.02 15.00 7.88
C ARG A 102 6.71 14.71 9.33
N THR A 103 7.69 14.94 10.21
CA THR A 103 7.53 14.80 11.65
C THR A 103 6.77 16.00 12.23
N LYS A 104 6.41 15.92 13.51
CA LYS A 104 5.79 17.04 14.24
C LYS A 104 6.72 18.23 14.43
N GLU A 105 8.02 17.98 14.45
CA GLU A 105 9.08 18.98 14.53
C GLU A 105 9.39 19.62 13.17
N ASP A 106 8.49 19.43 12.19
CA ASP A 106 8.61 19.90 10.80
C ASP A 106 9.86 19.40 10.06
N THR A 107 10.50 18.34 10.57
CA THR A 107 11.60 17.66 9.88
C THR A 107 11.03 16.72 8.82
N THR A 108 11.61 16.77 7.62
CA THR A 108 11.22 15.89 6.51
C THR A 108 12.23 14.76 6.36
N ILE A 109 11.75 13.52 6.44
CA ILE A 109 12.55 12.30 6.33
C ILE A 109 12.15 11.58 5.03
N HIS A 110 13.16 11.18 4.25
CA HIS A 110 12.99 10.37 3.05
C HIS A 110 13.39 8.93 3.34
N ALA A 111 12.40 8.04 3.40
CA ALA A 111 12.62 6.61 3.63
C ALA A 111 12.41 5.84 2.32
N HIS A 112 13.46 5.18 1.85
CA HIS A 112 13.45 4.40 0.61
C HIS A 112 13.14 2.93 0.92
N LYS A 113 11.91 2.49 0.62
CA LYS A 113 11.42 1.16 1.05
C LYS A 113 10.86 0.35 -0.11
N ARG A 114 11.16 -0.95 -0.13
CA ARG A 114 10.56 -1.93 -1.06
C ARG A 114 9.22 -2.40 -0.50
N TYR A 115 8.37 -2.94 -1.36
CA TYR A 115 7.09 -3.54 -0.94
C TYR A 115 7.27 -4.59 0.19
N SER A 116 8.36 -5.37 0.16
CA SER A 116 8.68 -6.33 1.23
C SER A 116 8.82 -5.68 2.60
N ASP A 117 9.31 -4.46 2.66
CA ASP A 117 9.59 -3.77 3.92
C ASP A 117 8.28 -3.31 4.57
N PHE A 118 7.25 -3.00 3.76
CA PHE A 118 5.90 -2.76 4.26
C PHE A 118 5.26 -4.03 4.83
N VAL A 119 5.50 -5.18 4.20
CA VAL A 119 5.02 -6.49 4.72
C VAL A 119 5.68 -6.79 6.06
N LEU A 120 7.00 -6.59 6.16
CA LEU A 120 7.73 -6.76 7.42
C LEU A 120 7.22 -5.81 8.52
N LEU A 121 6.94 -4.54 8.19
CA LEU A 121 6.34 -3.61 9.14
C LEU A 121 4.94 -4.06 9.58
N TYR A 122 4.08 -4.47 8.65
CA TYR A 122 2.74 -4.96 8.96
C TYR A 122 2.76 -6.15 9.90
N ASP A 123 3.64 -7.13 9.62
CA ASP A 123 3.82 -8.29 10.47
C ASP A 123 4.40 -7.89 11.83
N ALA A 124 5.44 -7.06 11.87
CA ALA A 124 6.04 -6.58 13.11
C ALA A 124 5.04 -5.83 13.98
N LEU A 125 4.18 -4.99 13.39
CA LEU A 125 3.10 -4.30 14.10
C LEU A 125 2.09 -5.29 14.70
N LYS A 126 1.65 -6.29 13.93
CA LYS A 126 0.75 -7.33 14.44
C LYS A 126 1.35 -8.15 15.58
N HIS A 127 2.66 -8.40 15.54
CA HIS A 127 3.35 -9.10 16.63
C HIS A 127 3.56 -8.22 17.86
N SER A 128 3.84 -6.92 17.69
CA SER A 128 4.09 -6.02 18.81
C SER A 128 2.82 -5.49 19.49
N LEU A 129 1.72 -5.36 18.76
CA LEU A 129 0.50 -4.74 19.27
C LEU A 129 -0.44 -5.76 19.91
N PRO A 130 -1.15 -5.37 20.98
CA PRO A 130 -2.30 -6.09 21.51
C PRO A 130 -3.35 -6.43 20.44
N LYS A 131 -3.99 -7.60 20.57
CA LYS A 131 -5.02 -8.09 19.62
C LYS A 131 -6.16 -7.10 19.38
N HIS A 132 -6.54 -6.33 20.40
CA HIS A 132 -7.62 -5.35 20.28
C HIS A 132 -7.24 -4.17 19.37
N GLN A 133 -5.96 -3.90 19.11
CA GLN A 133 -5.52 -2.82 18.20
C GLN A 133 -5.31 -3.30 16.76
N HIS A 134 -5.37 -4.61 16.49
CA HIS A 134 -5.09 -5.15 15.15
C HIS A 134 -6.07 -4.66 14.09
N HIS A 135 -7.32 -4.34 14.47
CA HIS A 135 -8.34 -3.84 13.56
C HIS A 135 -8.08 -2.42 13.05
N PHE A 136 -7.19 -1.67 13.72
CA PHE A 136 -6.77 -0.33 13.27
C PHE A 136 -5.70 -0.38 12.17
N ILE A 137 -5.07 -1.54 11.93
CA ILE A 137 -4.08 -1.70 10.86
C ILE A 137 -4.83 -2.12 9.58
N PRO A 138 -4.85 -1.29 8.52
CA PRO A 138 -5.49 -1.67 7.27
C PRO A 138 -4.79 -2.85 6.61
N ALA A 139 -5.50 -3.61 5.78
CA ALA A 139 -4.89 -4.67 4.98
C ALA A 139 -3.89 -4.08 3.97
N LEU A 140 -2.76 -4.78 3.75
CA LEU A 140 -1.80 -4.40 2.72
C LEU A 140 -2.35 -4.72 1.32
N PRO A 141 -1.92 -3.97 0.29
CA PRO A 141 -2.20 -4.29 -1.11
C PRO A 141 -1.77 -5.73 -1.44
N PRO A 142 -2.54 -6.53 -2.19
CA PRO A 142 -2.14 -7.89 -2.47
C PRO A 142 -0.84 -7.99 -3.28
N LYS A 143 -0.13 -9.11 -3.08
CA LYS A 143 1.11 -9.41 -3.79
C LYS A 143 0.78 -9.94 -5.18
N TYR A 144 0.40 -9.08 -6.12
CA TYR A 144 0.17 -9.49 -7.50
C TYR A 144 1.52 -9.63 -8.25
N PRO A 145 1.89 -10.85 -8.71
CA PRO A 145 3.21 -11.10 -9.30
C PRO A 145 3.28 -10.84 -10.81
N LEU A 146 2.15 -10.82 -11.53
CA LEU A 146 2.10 -10.82 -13.00
C LEU A 146 2.34 -9.45 -13.67
N SER A 147 2.68 -8.41 -12.92
CA SER A 147 2.88 -7.05 -13.47
C SER A 147 3.84 -6.16 -12.67
N ARG A 148 4.75 -6.77 -11.90
CA ARG A 148 5.59 -6.08 -10.90
C ARG A 148 6.45 -4.91 -11.42
N TYR A 149 6.61 -4.76 -12.73
CA TYR A 149 7.37 -3.66 -13.37
C TYR A 149 6.52 -2.74 -14.25
N ARG A 150 5.20 -2.97 -14.38
CA ARG A 150 4.31 -2.10 -15.15
C ARG A 150 4.06 -0.79 -14.40
N ALA A 151 4.21 0.35 -15.08
CA ALA A 151 4.08 1.66 -14.46
C ALA A 151 2.69 1.90 -13.84
N ALA A 152 1.60 1.54 -14.54
CA ALA A 152 0.24 1.68 -14.03
C ALA A 152 0.01 0.88 -12.73
N PHE A 153 0.55 -0.33 -12.67
CA PHE A 153 0.51 -1.17 -11.48
C PHE A 153 1.30 -0.57 -10.32
N LEU A 154 2.49 -0.04 -10.59
CA LEU A 154 3.34 0.59 -9.59
C LEU A 154 2.71 1.87 -9.03
N ASP A 155 2.07 2.69 -9.86
CA ASP A 155 1.35 3.87 -9.36
C ASP A 155 0.12 3.51 -8.53
N ARG A 156 -0.67 2.52 -8.98
CA ARG A 156 -1.82 2.03 -8.21
C ARG A 156 -1.37 1.50 -6.84
N ARG A 157 -0.35 0.64 -6.82
CA ARG A 157 0.24 0.13 -5.57
C ARG A 157 0.79 1.27 -4.72
N ARG A 158 1.49 2.25 -5.31
CA ARG A 158 2.00 3.44 -4.60
C ARG A 158 0.87 4.18 -3.87
N ARG A 159 -0.27 4.44 -4.54
CA ARG A 159 -1.43 5.12 -3.93
C ARG A 159 -2.00 4.31 -2.76
N GLN A 160 -2.14 3.00 -2.92
CA GLN A 160 -2.64 2.13 -1.85
C GLN A 160 -1.65 2.03 -0.68
N LEU A 161 -0.35 1.94 -0.96
CA LEU A 161 0.70 1.97 0.06
C LEU A 161 0.73 3.32 0.78
N GLN A 162 0.55 4.44 0.07
CA GLN A 162 0.48 5.76 0.69
C GLN A 162 -0.71 5.85 1.65
N TYR A 163 -1.89 5.40 1.21
CA TYR A 163 -3.07 5.34 2.08
C TYR A 163 -2.80 4.48 3.31
N TRP A 164 -2.31 3.26 3.12
CA TRP A 164 -1.97 2.34 4.20
C TRP A 164 -0.95 2.95 5.18
N LEU A 165 0.12 3.53 4.65
CA LEU A 165 1.21 4.13 5.42
C LEU A 165 0.72 5.34 6.20
N SER A 166 -0.11 6.20 5.59
CA SER A 166 -0.73 7.33 6.27
C SER A 166 -1.63 6.89 7.42
N ALA A 167 -2.43 5.84 7.24
CA ALA A 167 -3.30 5.31 8.28
C ALA A 167 -2.48 4.75 9.47
N VAL A 168 -1.35 4.11 9.21
CA VAL A 168 -0.47 3.55 10.25
C VAL A 168 0.32 4.65 10.99
N LEU A 169 0.99 5.54 10.27
CA LEU A 169 1.88 6.55 10.85
C LEU A 169 1.17 7.72 11.52
N LEU A 170 -0.03 8.07 11.06
CA LEU A 170 -0.81 9.18 11.63
C LEU A 170 -1.75 8.71 12.76
N HIS A 171 -1.91 7.41 12.95
CA HIS A 171 -2.67 6.87 14.07
C HIS A 171 -1.99 7.24 15.40
N PRO A 172 -2.74 7.77 16.40
CA PRO A 172 -2.16 8.31 17.63
C PRO A 172 -1.30 7.30 18.39
N GLU A 173 -1.79 6.07 18.57
CA GLU A 173 -1.06 5.03 19.32
C GLU A 173 -0.07 4.24 18.45
N ILE A 174 -0.53 3.69 17.32
CA ILE A 174 0.29 2.87 16.42
C ILE A 174 1.47 3.66 15.84
N GLY A 175 1.24 4.90 15.40
CA GLY A 175 2.29 5.76 14.87
C GLY A 175 3.32 6.18 15.91
N ALA A 176 3.04 5.99 17.20
CA ALA A 176 3.97 6.25 18.31
C ALA A 176 4.87 5.04 18.63
N CYS A 177 4.56 3.86 18.07
CA CYS A 177 5.26 2.63 18.38
C CYS A 177 6.72 2.66 17.92
N GLN A 178 7.59 2.02 18.70
CA GLN A 178 9.02 1.97 18.41
C GLN A 178 9.32 1.26 17.09
N THR A 179 8.55 0.21 16.76
CA THR A 179 8.63 -0.50 15.47
C THR A 179 8.47 0.44 14.28
N VAL A 180 7.52 1.40 14.35
CA VAL A 180 7.31 2.39 13.29
C VAL A 180 8.50 3.33 13.21
N ARG A 181 8.99 3.86 14.35
CA ARG A 181 10.16 4.76 14.36
C ARG A 181 11.39 4.10 13.76
N TRP A 182 11.72 2.87 14.15
CA TRP A 182 12.86 2.16 13.59
C TRP A 182 12.70 1.93 12.10
N TRP A 183 11.52 1.51 11.63
CA TRP A 183 11.29 1.31 10.21
C TRP A 183 11.49 2.59 9.39
N VAL A 184 11.12 3.76 9.92
CA VAL A 184 11.31 5.06 9.24
C VAL A 184 12.78 5.48 9.17
N MET A 185 13.58 5.16 10.20
CA MET A 185 14.97 5.60 10.33
C MET A 185 16.00 4.64 9.72
N ASP A 186 15.58 3.39 9.46
CA ASP A 186 16.36 2.37 8.75
C ASP A 186 16.41 2.64 7.23
#